data_AF-A0A524PHA5-F1
#
_entry.id   AF-A0A524PHA5-F1
#
_cell.length_a   1.000
_cell.length_b   1.000
_cell.length_c   1.000
_cell.angle_alpha   90.00
_cell.angle_beta   90.00
_cell.angle_gamma   90.00
#
_symmetry.space_group_name_H-M   'P 1'
#
loop_
_entity.id
_entity.type
_entity.pdbx_description
1 polymer ?
#
loop_
_entity_poly.entity_id
_entity_poly.type
_entity_poly.pdbx_seq_one_letter_code
_entity_poly.pdbx_strand_id
1 'polypeptide(L)'
;NKYDALTAAIIAGLMWGLWHLPLSFVPRAEDYYNRPFWGLMLTTMLVGIILAWFYANTKGSIFAAMLGHAMFNWSNWVFPALKSDSAALILFGLYFIVVVYVIWQFGRKNLTKV
;
A
#
# COMPACT_ATOMS: atom_id res chain seq x y z
N ASN A 1 -20.61 8.87 6.90
CA ASN A 1 -19.92 7.68 6.32
C ASN A 1 -20.20 6.45 7.17
N LYS A 2 -20.50 5.31 6.53
CA LYS A 2 -20.79 4.02 7.20
C LYS A 2 -19.54 3.31 7.75
N TYR A 3 -18.36 3.63 7.20
CA TYR A 3 -17.08 3.03 7.58
C TYR A 3 -16.12 4.09 8.11
N ASP A 4 -15.21 3.69 9.01
CA ASP A 4 -14.10 4.53 9.42
C ASP A 4 -12.97 4.55 8.38
N ALA A 5 -12.04 5.49 8.50
CA ALA A 5 -10.97 5.70 7.52
C ALA A 5 -10.10 4.46 7.33
N LEU A 6 -9.76 3.75 8.40
CA LEU A 6 -8.96 2.51 8.32
C LEU A 6 -9.72 1.41 7.56
N THR A 7 -11.00 1.19 7.88
CA THR A 7 -11.83 0.18 7.22
C THR A 7 -11.99 0.51 5.74
N ALA A 8 -12.26 1.77 5.41
CA ALA A 8 -12.34 2.23 4.03
C ALA A 8 -11.03 2.01 3.27
N ALA A 9 -9.88 2.30 3.89
CA ALA A 9 -8.56 2.10 3.29
C ALA A 9 -8.23 0.62 3.07
N ILE A 10 -8.59 -0.26 4.02
CA ILE A 10 -8.44 -1.71 3.89
C ILE A 10 -9.27 -2.24 2.72
N ILE A 11 -10.55 -1.84 2.63
CA ILE A 11 -11.43 -2.25 1.52
C ILE A 11 -10.86 -1.75 0.19
N ALA A 12 -10.44 -0.49 0.12
CA ALA A 12 -9.85 0.08 -1.09
C ALA A 12 -8.55 -0.67 -1.50
N GLY A 13 -7.68 -0.98 -0.54
CA GLY A 13 -6.45 -1.73 -0.79
C GLY A 13 -6.69 -3.18 -1.22
N LEU A 14 -7.72 -3.84 -0.69
CA LEU A 14 -8.18 -5.16 -1.14
C LEU A 14 -8.70 -5.10 -2.58
N MET A 15 -9.57 -4.13 -2.88
CA MET A 15 -10.09 -3.93 -4.23
C MET A 15 -8.97 -3.62 -5.22
N TRP A 16 -7.97 -2.84 -4.79
CA TRP A 16 -6.79 -2.55 -5.60
C TRP A 16 -5.95 -3.79 -5.86
N GLY A 17 -5.71 -4.64 -4.84
CA GLY A 17 -5.03 -5.91 -5.03
C GLY A 17 -5.78 -6.83 -5.99
N LEU A 18 -7.10 -6.97 -5.82
CA LEU A 18 -7.95 -7.79 -6.70
C LEU A 18 -7.99 -7.26 -8.13
N TRP A 19 -7.91 -5.95 -8.34
CA TRP A 19 -7.83 -5.36 -9.68
C TRP A 19 -6.60 -5.84 -10.47
N HIS A 20 -5.51 -6.20 -9.79
CA HIS A 20 -4.32 -6.75 -10.42
C HIS A 20 -4.37 -8.27 -10.65
N LEU A 21 -5.38 -8.96 -10.13
CA LEU A 21 -5.48 -10.41 -10.22
C LEU A 21 -5.40 -10.93 -11.66
N PRO A 22 -6.09 -10.33 -12.67
CA PRO A 22 -5.99 -10.78 -14.05
C PRO A 22 -4.56 -10.75 -14.61
N LEU A 23 -3.76 -9.78 -14.17
CA LEU A 23 -2.38 -9.60 -14.63
C LEU A 23 -1.43 -10.69 -14.12
N SER A 24 -1.81 -11.38 -13.05
CA SER A 24 -1.03 -12.50 -12.49
C SER A 24 -1.13 -13.78 -13.34
N PHE A 25 -2.06 -13.82 -14.31
CA PHE A 25 -2.23 -14.96 -15.23
C PHE A 25 -1.59 -14.73 -16.60
N VAL A 26 -0.99 -13.56 -16.83
CA VAL A 26 -0.32 -13.21 -18.08
C VAL A 26 1.19 -13.20 -17.83
N PRO A 27 2.03 -13.74 -18.73
CA PRO A 27 3.48 -13.63 -18.61
C PRO A 27 3.93 -12.16 -18.61
N ARG A 28 4.69 -11.76 -17.60
CA ARG A 28 5.16 -10.38 -17.46
C ARG A 28 6.55 -10.30 -16.85
N ALA A 29 7.23 -9.18 -17.09
CA ALA A 29 8.57 -8.95 -16.56
C ALA A 29 8.58 -8.38 -15.14
N GLU A 30 7.47 -7.83 -14.63
CA GLU A 30 7.48 -7.23 -13.29
C GLU A 30 7.48 -8.31 -12.20
N ASP A 31 8.39 -8.17 -11.22
CA ASP A 31 8.63 -9.18 -10.18
C ASP A 31 7.38 -9.49 -9.33
N TYR A 32 6.45 -8.52 -9.17
CA TYR A 32 5.19 -8.72 -8.44
C TYR A 32 4.31 -9.82 -9.03
N TYR A 33 4.29 -9.99 -10.36
CA TYR A 33 3.46 -10.99 -11.04
C TYR A 33 4.13 -12.34 -11.17
N ASN A 34 5.44 -12.42 -10.93
CA ASN A 34 6.21 -13.66 -10.91
C ASN A 34 6.36 -14.24 -9.49
N ARG A 35 5.68 -13.65 -8.51
CA ARG A 35 5.65 -14.07 -7.11
C ARG A 35 4.23 -14.48 -6.70
N PRO A 36 4.08 -15.20 -5.56
CA PRO A 36 2.76 -15.53 -5.04
C PRO A 36 1.88 -14.28 -4.87
N PHE A 37 0.66 -14.33 -5.42
CA PHE A 37 -0.27 -13.19 -5.45
C PHE A 37 -0.60 -12.59 -4.08
N TRP A 38 -0.52 -13.40 -3.01
CA TRP A 38 -0.73 -12.92 -1.65
C TRP A 38 0.25 -11.79 -1.28
N GLY A 39 1.47 -11.78 -1.83
CA GLY A 39 2.44 -10.73 -1.59
C GLY A 39 1.96 -9.38 -2.15
N LEU A 40 1.51 -9.38 -3.40
CA LEU A 40 0.92 -8.19 -4.03
C LEU A 40 -0.31 -7.70 -3.25
N MET A 41 -1.20 -8.62 -2.87
CA MET A 41 -2.39 -8.30 -2.09
C MET A 41 -2.06 -7.60 -0.77
N LEU A 42 -1.09 -8.12 -0.01
CA LEU A 42 -0.68 -7.50 1.25
C LEU A 42 0.00 -6.14 1.02
N THR A 43 0.83 -6.01 -0.01
CA THR A 43 1.44 -4.71 -0.36
C THR A 43 0.37 -3.67 -0.67
N THR A 44 -0.62 -3.98 -1.52
CA THR A 44 -1.66 -3.02 -1.90
C THR A 44 -2.52 -2.62 -0.71
N MET A 45 -2.78 -3.52 0.24
CA MET A 45 -3.47 -3.19 1.49
C MET A 45 -2.65 -2.23 2.36
N LEU A 46 -1.38 -2.54 2.64
CA LEU A 46 -0.53 -1.73 3.50
C LEU A 46 -0.26 -0.35 2.89
N VAL A 47 0.11 -0.31 1.61
CA VAL A 47 0.35 0.93 0.87
C VAL A 47 -0.95 1.72 0.73
N GLY A 48 -2.10 1.06 0.52
CA GLY A 48 -3.41 1.71 0.50
C GLY A 48 -3.72 2.49 1.78
N ILE A 49 -3.38 1.93 2.95
CA ILE A 49 -3.51 2.63 4.24
C ILE A 49 -2.58 3.85 4.32
N ILE A 50 -1.32 3.72 3.86
CA ILE A 50 -0.35 4.83 3.85
C ILE A 50 -0.83 5.96 2.93
N LEU A 51 -1.37 5.64 1.75
CA LEU A 51 -1.93 6.63 0.83
C LEU A 51 -3.18 7.31 1.39
N ALA A 52 -4.06 6.55 2.05
CA ALA A 52 -5.22 7.10 2.76
C ALA A 52 -4.78 8.05 3.89
N TRP A 53 -3.70 7.72 4.61
CA TRP A 53 -3.10 8.59 5.62
C TRP A 53 -2.55 9.89 5.01
N PHE A 54 -1.85 9.84 3.88
CA PHE A 54 -1.45 11.04 3.13
C PHE A 54 -2.64 11.91 2.73
N TYR A 55 -3.67 11.30 2.17
CA TYR A 55 -4.90 12.00 1.80
C TYR A 55 -5.55 12.70 3.00
N ALA A 56 -5.70 12.00 4.13
CA ALA A 56 -6.30 12.54 5.34
C ALA A 56 -5.48 13.71 5.94
N ASN A 57 -4.16 13.58 6.01
CA ASN A 57 -3.30 14.59 6.63
C ASN A 57 -3.03 15.80 5.73
N THR A 58 -3.36 15.70 4.45
CA THR A 58 -3.27 16.81 3.48
C THR A 58 -4.63 17.43 3.16
N LYS A 59 -5.59 17.27 4.08
CA LYS A 59 -6.96 17.84 3.98
C LYS A 59 -7.69 17.41 2.69
N GLY A 60 -7.47 16.16 2.28
CA GLY A 60 -8.10 15.58 1.08
C GLY A 60 -7.38 15.89 -0.23
N SER A 61 -6.08 16.21 -0.20
CA SER A 61 -5.31 16.46 -1.43
C SER A 61 -5.07 15.16 -2.21
N ILE A 62 -5.70 15.05 -3.38
CA ILE A 62 -5.47 13.95 -4.32
C ILE A 62 -4.03 13.98 -4.83
N PHE A 63 -3.47 15.18 -5.05
CA PHE A 63 -2.09 15.33 -5.54
C PHE A 63 -1.08 14.71 -4.57
N ALA A 64 -1.23 14.92 -3.26
CA ALA A 64 -0.33 14.34 -2.28
C ALA A 64 -0.37 12.80 -2.27
N ALA A 65 -1.57 12.22 -2.35
CA ALA A 65 -1.73 10.77 -2.46
C ALA A 65 -1.13 10.24 -3.78
N MET A 66 -1.34 10.93 -4.90
CA MET A 66 -0.78 10.54 -6.20
C MET A 66 0.74 10.61 -6.23
N LEU A 67 1.32 11.66 -5.62
CA LEU A 67 2.76 11.80 -5.48
C LEU A 67 3.33 10.66 -4.63
N GLY A 68 2.70 10.33 -3.50
CA GLY A 68 3.08 9.18 -2.68
C GLY A 68 3.03 7.85 -3.45
N HIS A 69 1.99 7.65 -4.26
CA HIS A 69 1.87 6.47 -5.12
C HIS A 69 2.96 6.42 -6.20
N ALA A 70 3.27 7.55 -6.83
CA ALA A 70 4.37 7.64 -7.81
C ALA A 70 5.73 7.35 -7.16
N MET A 71 5.97 7.86 -5.95
CA MET A 71 7.18 7.58 -5.18
C MET A 71 7.29 6.09 -4.82
N PHE A 72 6.18 5.45 -4.42
CA PHE A 72 6.14 4.00 -4.19
C PHE A 72 6.55 3.23 -5.45
N ASN A 73 5.96 3.52 -6.60
CA ASN A 73 6.31 2.85 -7.86
C ASN A 73 7.78 3.09 -8.24
N TRP A 74 8.25 4.33 -8.14
CA TRP A 74 9.63 4.69 -8.44
C TRP A 74 10.61 3.97 -7.52
N SER A 75 10.32 3.88 -6.22
CA SER A 75 11.17 3.20 -5.26
C SER A 75 11.32 1.70 -5.55
N ASN A 76 10.26 1.02 -5.99
CA ASN A 76 10.33 -0.40 -6.37
C ASN A 76 11.18 -0.62 -7.63
N TRP A 77 11.25 0.36 -8.52
CA TRP A 77 12.11 0.31 -9.70
C TRP A 77 13.58 0.56 -9.35
N VAL A 78 13.86 1.57 -8.52
CA VAL A 78 15.23 1.93 -8.08
C VAL A 78 15.81 0.87 -7.14
N PHE A 79 14.99 0.31 -6.24
CA PHE A 79 15.38 -0.69 -5.25
C PHE A 79 14.61 -1.99 -5.50
N PRO A 80 15.12 -2.91 -6.33
CA PRO A 80 14.40 -4.13 -6.73
C PRO A 80 14.43 -5.19 -5.61
N ALA A 81 13.85 -4.87 -4.46
CA ALA A 81 13.81 -5.72 -3.27
C ALA A 81 13.12 -7.07 -3.53
N LEU A 82 12.20 -7.12 -4.50
CA LEU A 82 11.53 -8.34 -4.92
C LEU A 82 12.43 -9.33 -5.68
N LYS A 83 13.71 -9.05 -5.88
CA LYS A 83 14.66 -10.05 -6.42
C LYS A 83 15.26 -10.95 -5.33
N SER A 84 15.00 -10.65 -4.05
CA SER A 84 15.48 -11.44 -2.92
C SER A 84 14.36 -11.62 -1.89
N ASP A 85 14.16 -12.84 -1.42
CA ASP A 85 13.08 -13.15 -0.46
C ASP A 85 13.32 -12.44 0.88
N SER A 86 14.56 -12.36 1.34
CA SER A 86 14.89 -11.63 2.57
C SER A 86 14.63 -10.13 2.42
N ALA A 87 15.01 -9.53 1.29
CA ALA A 87 14.76 -8.13 1.03
C ALA A 87 13.26 -7.82 0.88
N ALA A 88 12.49 -8.70 0.22
CA ALA A 88 11.05 -8.58 0.11
C ALA A 88 10.36 -8.65 1.49
N LEU A 89 10.77 -9.60 2.35
CA LEU A 89 10.25 -9.72 3.71
C LEU A 89 10.61 -8.51 4.59
N ILE A 90 11.82 -7.97 4.46
CA ILE A 90 12.23 -6.74 5.13
C ILE A 90 11.34 -5.58 4.66
N LEU A 91 11.10 -5.44 3.36
CA LEU A 91 10.23 -4.39 2.81
C LEU A 91 8.80 -4.52 3.33
N PHE A 92 8.24 -5.73 3.38
CA PHE A 92 6.94 -5.99 3.99
C PHE A 92 6.90 -5.59 5.46
N GLY A 93 7.93 -5.97 6.23
CA GLY A 93 8.06 -5.59 7.63
C GLY A 93 8.09 -4.07 7.82
N LEU A 94 8.79 -3.35 6.95
CA LEU A 94 8.84 -1.89 6.97
C LEU A 94 7.47 -1.26 6.71
N TYR A 95 6.73 -1.72 5.69
CA TYR A 95 5.36 -1.23 5.45
C TYR A 95 4.44 -1.52 6.64
N PHE A 96 4.54 -2.70 7.22
CA PHE A 96 3.74 -3.07 8.39
C PHE A 96 4.06 -2.17 9.59
N ILE A 97 5.34 -1.91 9.88
CA ILE A 97 5.77 -1.01 10.96
C ILE A 97 5.22 0.39 10.74
N VAL A 98 5.28 0.92 9.50
CA VAL A 98 4.72 2.24 9.17
C VAL A 98 3.21 2.27 9.41
N VAL A 99 2.47 1.24 8.98
CA VAL A 99 1.02 1.17 9.20
C VAL A 99 0.67 1.09 10.69
N VAL A 100 1.39 0.26 11.47
CA VAL A 100 1.20 0.18 12.93
C VAL A 100 1.47 1.53 13.58
N TYR A 101 2.55 2.20 13.19
CA TYR A 101 2.88 3.54 13.68
C TYR A 101 1.78 4.55 13.34
N VAL A 102 1.28 4.56 12.09
CA VAL A 102 0.19 5.43 11.65
C VAL A 102 -1.07 5.20 12.48
N ILE A 103 -1.47 3.94 12.69
CA ILE A 103 -2.66 3.61 13.47
C ILE A 103 -2.48 4.03 14.94
N TRP A 104 -1.30 3.79 15.51
CA TRP A 104 -0.98 4.18 16.88
C TRP A 104 -0.99 5.70 17.07
N GLN A 105 -0.44 6.46 16.13
CA GLN A 105 -0.33 7.91 16.23
C GLN A 105 -1.59 8.68 15.87
N PHE A 106 -2.31 8.24 14.84
CA PHE A 106 -3.39 9.01 14.22
C PHE A 106 -4.78 8.39 14.43
N GLY A 107 -4.84 7.18 14.98
CA GLY A 107 -6.07 6.48 15.27
C GLY A 107 -6.80 5.95 14.03
N ARG A 108 -7.57 4.88 14.22
CA ARG A 108 -8.29 4.20 13.12
C ARG A 108 -9.41 5.02 12.48
N LYS A 109 -10.00 5.97 13.23
CA LYS A 109 -11.27 6.61 12.83
C LYS A 109 -11.10 7.52 11.62
N ASN A 110 -10.09 8.38 11.67
CA ASN A 110 -9.84 9.41 10.66
C ASN A 110 -8.44 9.32 10.04
N LEU A 111 -7.51 8.53 10.62
CA LEU A 111 -6.09 8.53 10.25
C LEU A 111 -5.46 9.94 10.24
N THR A 112 -6.00 10.87 11.02
CA THR A 112 -5.48 12.23 11.19
C THR A 112 -5.79 12.72 12.62
N LYS A 113 -4.99 13.68 13.11
CA LYS A 113 -5.19 14.34 14.41
C LYS A 113 -6.07 15.59 14.33
N VAL A 114 -6.41 16.04 13.12
CA VAL A 114 -7.21 17.25 12.84
C VAL A 114 -8.68 16.91 12.69
#